data_AF-A0A4S4CBL2-F1
#
_entry.id   AF-A0A4S4CBL2-F1
#
_cell.length_a   1.000
_cell.length_b   1.000
_cell.length_c   1.000
_cell.angle_alpha   90.00
_cell.angle_beta   90.00
_cell.angle_gamma   90.00
#
_symmetry.space_group_name_H-M   'P 1'
#
loop_
_entity.id
_entity.type
_entity.pdbx_description
1 polymer ?
#
loop_
_entity_poly.entity_id
_entity_poly.type
_entity_poly.pdbx_seq_one_letter_code
_entity_poly.pdbx_strand_id
1 'polypeptide(L)' 'MERAAANRGEVVVRLYLCDLQASRTRPIRELKGFDPITLDASPASRVTFRLGPTDLTFYDNQGQPRLEPGDVLL' A
#
# COMPACT_ATOMS: atom_id res chain seq x y z
N MET A 1 -19.13 -17.65 18.94
CA MET A 1 -18.14 -16.58 18.74
C MET A 1 -17.11 -16.71 19.83
N GLU A 2 -15.98 -17.32 19.54
CA GLU A 2 -14.88 -17.48 20.49
C GLU A 2 -13.95 -16.27 20.34
N ARG A 3 -13.80 -15.48 21.40
CA ARG A 3 -12.81 -14.39 21.42
C ARG A 3 -11.51 -14.99 21.94
N ALA A 4 -10.49 -15.04 21.08
CA ALA A 4 -9.14 -15.32 21.51
C ALA A 4 -8.68 -14.28 22.54
N ALA A 5 -7.90 -14.70 23.53
CA ALA A 5 -7.39 -13.84 24.59
C ALA A 5 -6.65 -12.62 24.02
N ALA A 6 -7.01 -11.42 24.50
CA ALA A 6 -6.52 -10.14 24.00
C ALA A 6 -5.09 -9.86 24.49
N ASN A 7 -4.10 -10.52 23.89
CA ASN A 7 -2.70 -10.22 24.13
C ASN A 7 -2.24 -9.06 23.24
N ARG A 8 -1.41 -8.18 23.79
CA ARG A 8 -0.73 -7.13 23.02
C ARG A 8 0.03 -7.77 21.86
N GLY A 9 -0.27 -7.34 20.63
CA GLY A 9 0.35 -7.86 19.42
C GLY A 9 0.99 -6.75 18.59
N GLU A 10 2.15 -7.01 18.01
CA GLU A 10 2.75 -6.12 17.02
C GLU A 10 2.46 -6.66 15.62
N VAL A 11 1.97 -5.80 14.73
CA VAL A 11 1.66 -6.14 13.34
C VAL A 11 2.17 -5.04 12.42
N VAL A 12 2.47 -5.38 11.16
CA VAL A 12 2.85 -4.40 10.13
C VAL A 12 1.77 -4.34 9.06
N VAL A 13 1.09 -3.20 8.98
CA VAL A 13 0.14 -2.90 7.90
C VAL A 13 0.94 -2.51 6.67
N ARG A 14 0.58 -3.03 5.48
CA ARG A 14 1.27 -2.76 4.22
C ARG A 14 0.25 -2.36 3.16
N LEU A 15 0.52 -1.26 2.46
CA LEU A 15 -0.25 -0.78 1.33
C LEU A 15 0.48 -1.17 0.04
N TYR A 16 -0.20 -1.92 -0.80
CA TYR A 16 0.26 -2.26 -2.14
C TYR A 16 -0.58 -1.52 -3.17
N LEU A 17 -0.04 -1.34 -4.36
CA LEU A 17 -0.84 -0.99 -5.52
C LEU A 17 -0.52 -1.86 -6.73
N CYS A 18 -1.45 -1.87 -7.68
CA CYS A 18 -1.26 -2.40 -9.02
C CYS A 18 -1.77 -1.38 -10.02
N ASP A 19 -0.89 -0.94 -10.91
CA ASP A 19 -1.24 -0.10 -12.05
C ASP A 19 -1.78 -1.02 -13.17
N LEU A 20 -3.08 -0.93 -13.46
CA LEU A 20 -3.79 -1.90 -14.32
C LEU A 20 -3.47 -1.69 -15.80
N GLN A 21 -3.08 -0.48 -16.18
CA GLN A 21 -2.76 -0.12 -17.55
C GLN A 21 -1.66 0.94 -17.57
N ALA A 22 -0.46 0.51 -17.92
CA ALA A 22 0.68 1.38 -18.13
C ALA A 22 1.37 1.03 -19.45
N SER A 23 2.07 2.02 -20.02
CA SER A 23 2.88 1.85 -21.23
C SER A 23 4.03 0.85 -21.08
N ARG A 24 4.35 0.46 -19.83
CA ARG A 24 5.32 -0.58 -19.49
C ARG A 24 4.71 -1.57 -18.51
N THR A 25 5.20 -2.81 -18.57
CA THR A 25 4.84 -3.83 -17.58
C THR A 25 5.16 -3.36 -16.17
N ARG A 26 4.13 -3.24 -15.34
CA ARG A 26 4.22 -2.90 -13.92
C ARG A 26 4.07 -4.17 -13.07
N PRO A 27 4.61 -4.18 -11.84
CA PRO A 27 4.37 -5.29 -10.90
C PRO A 27 2.89 -5.42 -10.53
N ILE A 28 2.43 -6.65 -10.33
CA ILE A 28 1.06 -6.94 -9.85
C ILE A 28 0.87 -6.41 -8.40
N ARG A 29 1.96 -6.27 -7.64
CA ARG A 29 1.95 -5.68 -6.29
C ARG A 29 3.21 -4.85 -6.11
N GLU A 30 3.03 -3.56 -5.92
CA GLU A 30 4.08 -2.61 -5.63
C GLU A 30 3.86 -2.01 -4.24
N LEU A 31 4.80 -2.20 -3.31
CA LEU A 31 4.68 -1.68 -1.94
C LEU A 31 4.81 -0.15 -1.97
N LYS A 32 3.84 0.56 -1.38
CA LYS A 32 3.84 2.04 -1.30
C LYS A 32 3.87 2.60 0.11
N GLY A 33 3.48 1.81 1.09
CA GLY A 33 3.54 2.21 2.48
C GLY A 33 3.54 1.01 3.40
N PHE A 34 4.15 1.19 4.57
CA PHE A 34 4.01 0.25 5.67
C PHE A 34 3.97 1.00 6.99
N ASP A 35 3.21 0.49 7.95
CA ASP A 35 3.06 1.06 9.27
C ASP A 35 3.05 -0.05 10.33
N PRO A 36 4.12 -0.19 11.13
CA PRO A 36 4.13 -1.07 12.30
C PRO A 36 3.22 -0.50 13.38
N ILE A 37 2.22 -1.26 13.80
CA ILE A 37 1.32 -0.88 14.88
C ILE A 37 1.33 -1.90 16.01
N THR A 38 1.20 -1.40 17.23
CA THR A 38 0.87 -2.21 18.39
C THR A 38 -0.64 -2.23 18.55
N LEU A 39 -1.21 -3.43 18.60
CA LEU A 39 -2.61 -3.68 18.95
C LEU A 39 -2.67 -4.06 20.43
N ASP A 40 -3.17 -3.15 21.25
CA ASP A 40 -3.65 -3.48 22.59
C ASP A 40 -5.04 -4.16 22.48
N ALA A 41 -5.63 -4.59 23.59
CA ALA A 41 -6.98 -5.16 23.65
C ALA A 41 -8.12 -4.21 23.22
N SER A 42 -7.79 -3.09 22.57
CA SER A 42 -8.69 -2.12 21.96
C SER A 42 -9.42 -2.74 20.76
N PRO A 43 -10.69 -2.39 20.53
CA PRO A 43 -11.49 -2.97 19.46
C PRO A 43 -11.02 -2.60 18.03
N ALA A 44 -10.23 -1.53 17.83
CA ALA A 44 -9.70 -1.15 16.52
C ALA A 44 -8.57 -0.10 16.59
N SER A 45 -7.69 -0.11 15.58
CA SER A 45 -6.72 0.96 15.28
C SER A 45 -6.94 1.47 13.85
N ARG A 46 -6.82 2.79 13.63
CA ARG A 46 -6.92 3.40 12.29
C ARG A 46 -5.54 3.74 11.77
N VAL A 47 -5.17 3.16 10.63
CA VAL A 47 -3.96 3.50 9.87
C VAL A 47 -4.36 4.33 8.66
N THR A 48 -3.61 5.40 8.36
CA THR A 48 -3.88 6.29 7.22
C THR A 48 -2.64 6.39 6.35
N PHE A 49 -2.76 5.98 5.09
CA PHE A 49 -1.76 6.24 4.07
C PHE A 49 -2.22 7.39 3.18
N ARG A 50 -1.27 8.24 2.76
CA ARG A 50 -1.51 9.29 1.76
C ARG A 50 -0.72 8.92 0.52
N LEU A 51 -1.42 8.79 -0.60
CA LEU A 51 -0.83 8.59 -1.91
C LEU A 51 -0.83 9.91 -2.67
N GLY A 52 0.28 10.20 -3.33
CA GLY A 52 0.44 11.33 -4.23
C GLY A 52 0.96 10.91 -5.61
N PRO A 53 1.14 11.88 -6.52
CA PRO A 53 1.64 11.62 -7.87
C PRO A 53 2.95 10.82 -7.90
N THR A 54 3.86 11.08 -6.96
CA THR A 54 5.16 10.41 -6.85
C THR A 54 5.05 8.92 -6.56
N ASP A 55 3.98 8.48 -5.88
CA ASP A 55 3.74 7.06 -5.59
C ASP A 55 3.27 6.29 -6.82
N LEU A 56 2.71 7.01 -7.81
CA LEU A 56 2.20 6.44 -9.06
C LEU A 56 3.20 6.55 -10.21
N THR A 57 4.11 7.52 -10.15
CA THR A 57 5.17 7.75 -11.14
C THR A 57 6.11 6.56 -11.27
N PHE A 58 6.49 6.24 -12.50
CA PHE A 58 7.51 5.25 -12.84
C PHE A 58 8.45 5.77 -13.92
N TYR A 59 9.53 5.04 -14.21
CA TYR A 59 10.49 5.41 -15.24
C TYR A 59 10.28 4.64 -16.53
N ASP A 60 10.29 5.35 -17.66
CA ASP A 60 10.26 4.74 -18.98
C ASP A 60 11.62 4.14 -19.39
N ASN A 61 11.73 3.66 -20.63
CA ASN A 61 12.98 3.10 -21.17
C ASN A 61 14.08 4.16 -21.36
N GLN A 62 13.72 5.45 -21.39
CA GLN A 62 14.66 6.57 -21.47
C GLN A 62 15.03 7.12 -20.08
N GLY A 63 14.57 6.47 -19.00
CA GLY A 63 14.82 6.92 -17.63
C GLY A 63 14.08 8.20 -17.26
N GLN A 64 13.03 8.57 -18.01
CA GLN A 64 12.22 9.75 -17.70
C GLN A 64 11.05 9.38 -16.79
N PRO A 65 10.71 10.24 -15.80
CA PRO A 65 9.55 10.01 -14.95
C PRO A 65 8.26 10.17 -15.76
N ARG A 66 7.36 9.20 -15.63
CA ARG A 66 6.05 9.15 -16.28
C ARG A 66 4.98 8.92 -15.23
N LEU A 67 3.93 9.73 -15.32
CA LEU A 67 2.66 9.53 -14.64
C LEU A 67 1.60 9.43 -15.73
N GLU A 68 0.92 8.31 -15.79
CA GLU A 68 -0.05 8.01 -16.84
C GLU A 68 -1.47 8.01 -16.24
N PRO A 69 -2.48 8.50 -16.98
CA PRO A 69 -3.86 8.36 -16.56
C PRO A 69 -4.29 6.89 -16.68
N GLY A 70 -5.05 6.40 -15.71
CA GLY A 70 -5.51 5.02 -15.68
C GLY A 70 -6.05 4.61 -14.31
N ASP A 71 -6.51 3.37 -14.23
CA ASP A 71 -7.01 2.79 -12.99
C ASP A 71 -5.89 2.12 -12.19
N VAL A 72 -5.93 2.33 -10.86
CA VAL A 72 -5.00 1.73 -9.91
C VAL A 72 -5.80 0.93 -8.88
N LEU A 73 -5.38 -0.32 -8.66
CA LEU A 73 -5.92 -1.17 -7.60
C LEU A 73 -5.10 -0.99 -6.32
N LEU A 74 -5.77 -0.85 -5.18
CA LEU A 74 -5.19 -0.74 -3.83
C LEU A 74 -5.48 -2.01 -3.00
#